data_AF-A0AB74N9T6-F1
#
_entry.id   AF-A0AB74N9T6-F1
#
_cell.length_a   1.000
_cell.length_b   1.000
_cell.length_c   1.000
_cell.angle_alpha   90.00
_cell.angle_beta   90.00
_cell.angle_gamma   90.00
#
_symmetry.space_group_name_H-M   'P 1'
#
loop_
_entity.id
_entity.type
_entity.pdbx_description
1 polymer ?
#
loop_
_entity_poly.entity_id
_entity_poly.type
_entity_poly.pdbx_seq_one_letter_code
_entity_poly.pdbx_strand_id
1 'polypeptide(L)'
;MLPYYRVLVTVENDRGMKACKHVIENLTKAAAEKEKLSLVEDIETYMGKVDELERGLIVYRKKEIELRYFNKHSRELHCKYFVQVKRYTLLQLLNIKS
;
A
#
# COMPACT_ATOMS: atom_id res chain seq x y z
N MET A 1 12.75 -24.08 -3.42
CA MET A 1 11.79 -23.37 -2.54
C MET A 1 11.43 -22.04 -3.19
N LEU A 2 10.15 -21.80 -3.53
CA LEU A 2 9.74 -20.55 -4.18
C LEU A 2 9.89 -19.37 -3.19
N PRO A 3 10.36 -18.19 -3.64
CA PRO A 3 10.46 -17.03 -2.78
C PRO A 3 9.07 -16.57 -2.32
N TYR A 4 8.97 -16.22 -1.04
CA TYR A 4 7.74 -15.68 -0.46
C TYR A 4 7.64 -14.18 -0.69
N TYR A 5 6.43 -13.72 -0.95
CA TYR A 5 6.12 -12.31 -1.13
C TYR A 5 5.04 -11.87 -0.14
N ARG A 6 5.11 -10.59 0.22
CA ARG A 6 4.07 -9.90 0.97
C ARG A 6 3.67 -8.62 0.28
N VAL A 7 2.42 -8.24 0.48
CA VAL A 7 1.93 -6.89 0.17
C VAL A 7 1.80 -6.12 1.48
N LEU A 8 2.37 -4.92 1.51
CA LEU A 8 2.34 -4.01 2.65
C LEU A 8 1.61 -2.74 2.23
N VAL A 9 0.57 -2.37 2.99
CA VAL A 9 -0.12 -1.09 2.85
C VAL A 9 0.28 -0.18 4.00
N THR A 10 0.95 0.92 3.67
CA THR A 10 1.31 1.97 4.63
C THR A 10 0.53 3.22 4.32
N VAL A 11 0.01 3.90 5.34
CA VAL A 11 -0.61 5.21 5.21
C VAL A 11 0.29 6.25 5.86
N GLU A 12 0.54 7.34 5.13
CA GLU A 12 1.19 8.54 5.62
C GLU A 12 0.13 9.64 5.73
N ASN A 13 -0.03 10.24 6.91
CA ASN A 13 -0.94 11.38 7.09
C ASN A 13 -0.28 12.70 6.63
N ASP A 14 -1.06 13.78 6.68
CA ASP A 14 -0.66 15.18 6.50
C ASP A 14 0.60 15.59 7.27
N ARG A 15 0.81 15.02 8.47
CA ARG A 15 1.99 15.27 9.33
C ARG A 15 3.20 14.40 8.98
N GLY A 16 3.12 13.56 7.96
CA GLY A 16 4.21 12.66 7.55
C GLY A 16 4.36 11.40 8.42
N MET A 17 3.43 11.14 9.35
CA MET A 17 3.46 9.96 10.19
C MET A 17 2.98 8.74 9.41
N LYS A 18 3.80 7.68 9.42
CA LYS A 18 3.52 6.42 8.72
C LYS A 18 2.95 5.37 9.66
N ALA A 19 1.82 4.78 9.28
CA ALA A 19 1.23 3.63 9.95
C ALA A 19 1.03 2.48 8.97
N CYS A 20 1.42 1.27 9.37
CA CYS A 20 1.10 0.06 8.63
C CYS A 20 -0.39 -0.25 8.82
N LYS A 21 -1.18 -0.21 7.75
CA LYS A 21 -2.62 -0.50 7.79
C LYS A 21 -2.92 -1.96 7.49
N HIS A 22 -2.16 -2.58 6.60
CA HIS A 22 -2.44 -3.93 6.15
C HIS A 22 -1.18 -4.66 5.72
N VAL A 23 -1.12 -5.96 6.03
CA VAL A 23 -0.04 -6.87 5.61
C VAL A 23 -0.67 -8.17 5.18
N ILE A 24 -0.36 -8.62 3.96
CA ILE A 24 -0.71 -9.95 3.47
C ILE A 24 0.59 -10.66 3.13
N GLU A 25 0.82 -11.81 3.74
CA GLU A 25 2.06 -12.58 3.58
C GLU A 25 1.80 -13.93 2.89
N ASN A 26 2.88 -14.65 2.62
CA ASN A 26 2.93 -16.00 2.07
C ASN A 26 2.38 -16.13 0.64
N LEU A 27 2.55 -15.07 -0.15
CA LEU A 27 2.08 -15.02 -1.52
C LEU A 27 3.18 -15.49 -2.50
N THR A 28 2.74 -16.10 -3.59
CA THR A 28 3.59 -16.22 -4.79
C THR A 28 3.77 -14.84 -5.42
N LYS A 29 4.75 -14.67 -6.32
CA LYS A 29 4.95 -13.41 -7.04
C LYS A 29 3.68 -12.97 -7.78
N ALA A 30 3.05 -13.90 -8.50
CA ALA A 30 1.82 -13.60 -9.26
C ALA A 30 0.65 -13.23 -8.35
N ALA A 31 0.48 -13.95 -7.24
CA ALA A 31 -0.55 -13.63 -6.25
C ALA A 31 -0.31 -12.25 -5.61
N ALA A 32 0.93 -11.91 -5.26
CA ALA A 32 1.26 -10.60 -4.68
C ALA A 32 1.00 -9.43 -5.63
N GLU A 33 1.25 -9.59 -6.94
CA GLU A 33 0.93 -8.56 -7.92
C GLU A 33 -0.59 -8.39 -8.10
N LYS A 34 -1.35 -9.49 -8.11
CA LYS A 34 -2.83 -9.44 -8.16
C LYS A 34 -3.39 -8.75 -6.90
N GLU A 35 -2.90 -9.15 -5.74
CA GLU A 35 -3.34 -8.61 -4.44
C GLU A 35 -3.03 -7.11 -4.32
N LYS A 36 -1.84 -6.69 -4.78
CA LYS A 36 -1.46 -5.28 -4.85
C LYS A 36 -2.47 -4.45 -5.64
N LEU A 37 -2.96 -4.95 -6.78
CA LEU A 37 -3.95 -4.25 -7.60
C LEU A 37 -5.34 -4.24 -6.93
N SER A 38 -5.76 -5.36 -6.34
CA SER A 38 -7.02 -5.43 -5.58
C SER A 38 -7.05 -4.42 -4.44
N LEU A 39 -5.97 -4.33 -3.66
CA LEU A 39 -5.86 -3.38 -2.56
C LEU A 39 -5.89 -1.93 -3.03
N VAL A 40 -5.36 -1.63 -4.22
CA VAL A 40 -5.46 -0.29 -4.82
C VAL A 40 -6.92 0.04 -5.11
N GLU A 41 -7.66 -0.86 -5.75
CA GLU A 41 -9.09 -0.69 -6.05
C GLU A 41 -9.93 -0.54 -4.77
N ASP A 42 -9.62 -1.32 -3.73
CA ASP A 42 -10.29 -1.23 -2.43
C ASP A 42 -10.06 0.13 -1.76
N ILE A 43 -8.80 0.62 -1.78
CA ILE A 43 -8.46 1.94 -1.23
C ILE A 43 -9.17 3.04 -2.03
N GLU A 44 -9.20 2.94 -3.35
CA GLU A 44 -9.88 3.90 -4.21
C GLU A 44 -11.39 3.93 -3.97
N THR A 45 -12.01 2.77 -3.84
CA THR A 45 -13.44 2.63 -3.53
C THR A 45 -13.77 3.18 -2.16
N TYR A 46 -12.91 2.93 -1.16
CA TYR A 46 -13.09 3.44 0.19
C TYR A 46 -12.96 4.96 0.24
N MET A 47 -11.89 5.51 -0.35
CA MET A 47 -11.62 6.95 -0.33
C MET A 47 -12.58 7.73 -1.24
N GLY A 48 -13.09 7.13 -2.31
CA GLY A 48 -14.12 7.73 -3.16
C GLY A 48 -15.46 7.96 -2.46
N LYS A 49 -15.72 7.30 -1.32
CA LYS A 49 -16.88 7.55 -0.46
C LYS A 49 -16.69 8.75 0.48
N VAL A 50 -15.47 9.27 0.58
CA VAL A 50 -15.16 10.42 1.43
C VAL A 50 -15.37 11.69 0.60
N ASP A 51 -16.52 12.33 0.78
CA ASP A 51 -16.97 13.47 -0.05
C ASP A 51 -15.99 14.65 -0.08
N GLU A 52 -15.16 14.82 0.95
CA GLU A 52 -14.22 15.93 1.07
C GLU A 52 -12.90 15.70 0.32
N LEU A 53 -12.65 14.50 -0.19
CA LEU A 53 -11.36 14.10 -0.76
C LEU A 53 -11.41 13.89 -2.28
N GLU A 54 -10.35 14.32 -2.95
CA GLU A 54 -10.09 14.04 -4.36
C GLU A 54 -8.81 13.23 -4.54
N ARG A 55 -8.83 12.29 -5.49
CA ARG A 55 -7.64 11.51 -5.88
C ARG A 55 -6.75 12.40 -6.76
N GLY A 56 -5.63 12.86 -6.21
CA GLY A 56 -4.76 13.80 -6.92
C GLY A 56 -3.71 13.13 -7.82
N LEU A 57 -3.20 11.94 -7.47
CA LEU A 57 -2.13 11.30 -8.24
C LEU A 57 -1.95 9.82 -7.89
N ILE A 58 -1.72 9.00 -8.92
CA ILE A 58 -1.13 7.66 -8.77
C ILE A 58 0.30 7.70 -9.29
N VAL A 59 1.26 7.35 -8.44
CA VAL A 59 2.65 7.15 -8.86
C VAL A 59 2.95 5.65 -8.88
N TYR A 60 3.20 5.13 -10.09
CA TYR A 60 3.63 3.75 -10.27
C TYR A 60 5.16 3.66 -10.21
N ARG A 61 5.67 3.00 -9.19
CA ARG A 61 7.06 2.56 -9.11
C ARG A 61 7.11 1.04 -9.25
N LYS A 62 8.25 0.52 -9.69
CA LYS A 62 8.42 -0.91 -10.08
C LYS A 62 7.96 -1.93 -9.02
N LYS A 63 7.89 -1.56 -7.73
CA LYS A 63 7.42 -2.43 -6.61
C LYS A 63 6.46 -1.72 -5.65
N GLU A 64 5.98 -0.54 -6.00
CA GLU A 64 5.22 0.34 -5.11
C GLU A 64 4.20 1.13 -5.92
N ILE A 65 2.98 1.20 -5.42
CA ILE A 65 1.96 2.12 -5.91
C ILE A 65 1.72 3.14 -4.80
N GLU A 66 1.86 4.41 -5.14
CA GLU A 66 1.54 5.53 -4.24
C GLU A 66 0.24 6.18 -4.69
N LEU A 67 -0.76 6.23 -3.82
CA LEU A 67 -2.03 6.92 -4.02
C LEU A 67 -2.05 8.17 -3.15
N ARG A 68 -2.34 9.33 -3.72
CA ARG A 68 -2.43 10.61 -2.99
C ARG A 68 -3.85 11.14 -2.98
N TYR A 69 -4.31 11.51 -1.79
CA TYR A 69 -5.62 12.12 -1.57
C TYR A 69 -5.45 13.53 -1.02
N PHE A 70 -6.17 14.47 -1.62
CA PHE A 70 -6.15 15.89 -1.27
C PHE A 70 -7.55 16.33 -0.85
N ASN A 71 -7.63 17.31 0.04
CA ASN A 71 -8.90 17.92 0.37
C ASN A 71 -9.38 18.78 -0.80
N LYS A 72 -10.63 18.59 -1.26
CA LYS A 72 -11.21 19.35 -2.39
C LYS A 72 -11.19 20.86 -2.18
N HIS A 73 -11.38 21.29 -0.93
CA HIS A 73 -11.50 22.70 -0.57
C HIS A 73 -10.13 23.37 -0.35
N SER A 74 -9.30 22.82 0.54
CA SER A 74 -7.99 23.43 0.86
C SER A 74 -6.90 23.09 -0.15
N ARG A 75 -7.11 22.05 -0.99
CA ARG A 75 -6.09 21.44 -1.87
C ARG A 75 -4.86 20.91 -1.13
N GLU A 76 -4.93 20.82 0.19
CA GLU A 76 -3.86 20.27 1.00
C GLU A 76 -3.88 18.74 0.93
N LEU A 77 -2.69 18.15 1.04
CA LEU A 77 -2.54 16.71 1.11
C LEU A 77 -3.19 16.18 2.40
N HIS A 78 -4.18 15.32 2.26
CA HIS A 78 -4.81 14.64 3.39
C HIS A 78 -4.00 13.42 3.82
N CYS A 79 -3.71 12.53 2.86
CA CYS A 79 -2.90 11.34 3.12
C CYS A 79 -2.32 10.73 1.84
N LYS A 80 -1.33 9.86 2.04
CA LYS A 80 -0.77 8.99 1.00
C LYS A 80 -0.91 7.53 1.41
N TYR A 81 -1.32 6.68 0.48
CA TYR A 81 -1.24 5.23 0.62
C TYR A 81 -0.08 4.70 -0.20
N PHE A 82 0.70 3.80 0.38
CA PHE A 82 1.79 3.10 -0.28
C PHE A 82 1.49 1.60 -0.26
N VAL A 83 1.23 1.02 -1.43
CA VAL A 83 1.00 -0.41 -1.61
C VAL A 83 2.26 -1.03 -2.19
N GLN A 84 3.01 -1.77 -1.36
CA GLN A 84 4.34 -2.27 -1.69
C GLN A 84 4.38 -3.80 -1.77
N VAL A 85 4.99 -4.35 -2.81
CA VAL A 85 5.30 -5.78 -2.90
C VAL A 85 6.74 -6.01 -2.42
N LYS A 86 6.91 -6.78 -1.35
CA LYS A 86 8.22 -7.14 -0.79
C LYS A 86 8.44 -8.64 -0.85
N ARG A 87 9.63 -9.02 -1.33
CA ARG A 87 10.14 -10.40 -1.21
C ARG A 87 10.74 -10.58 0.18
N TYR A 88 10.55 -11.74 0.78
CA TYR A 88 11.24 -12.13 2.01
C TYR A 88 11.63 -13.61 1.98
N THR A 89 12.56 -14.00 2.85
CA THR A 89 13.04 -15.38 2.98
C THR A 89 12.26 -16.13 4.05
N LEU A 90 12.26 -17.46 4.00
CA LEU A 90 11.64 -18.28 5.05
C LEU A 90 12.22 -17.97 6.44
N LEU A 91 13.53 -17.67 6.53
CA LEU A 91 14.17 -17.26 7.78
C LEU A 91 13.59 -15.96 8.35
N GLN A 92 13.30 -14.98 7.48
CA GLN A 92 12.62 -13.74 7.86
C GLN A 92 11.17 -13.98 8.31
N LEU A 93 10.48 -14.99 7.74
CA LEU A 93 9.14 -15.39 8.16
C LEU A 93 9.15 -16.02 9.56
N LEU A 94 10.10 -16.92 9.79
CA LEU A 94 10.23 -17.66 11.05
C LEU A 94 10.76 -16.80 12.21
N ASN A 95 11.02 -15.51 11.95
CA ASN A 95 11.55 -14.55 12.91
C ASN A 95 12.84 -15.03 13.60
N ILE A 96 13.58 -15.92 12.93
CA ILE A 96 14.87 -16.41 13.41
C ILE A 96 15.88 -15.32 13.07
N LYS A 97 16.26 -14.54 14.09
CA LYS A 97 17.40 -13.63 13.98
C LYS A 97 18.63 -14.47 13.66
N SER A 98 19.26 -14.20 12.52
CA SER A 98 20.59 -14.71 12.20
C SER A 98 21.62 -14.06 13.11
#